data_AF-A0AAU3WNH8-F1
#
_entry.id   AF-A0AAU3WNH8-F1
#
_cell.length_a   1.000
_cell.length_b   1.000
_cell.length_c   1.000
_cell.angle_alpha   90.00
_cell.angle_beta   90.00
_cell.angle_gamma   90.00
#
_symmetry.space_group_name_H-M   'P 1'
#
loop_
_entity.id
_entity.type
_entity.pdbx_description
1 polymer ?
#
loop_
_entity_poly.entity_id
_entity_poly.type
_entity_poly.pdbx_seq_one_letter_code
_entity_poly.pdbx_strand_id
1 'polypeptide(L)'
;MLLTISTTGNAANPATDLGFLLHKHPANAQAFSTAHGTAHVLYPEAGDERCTAALLLEVDPVALARRGRGKGRGGAPDAALAQYVNDRPYAASSLLAVALSNVFSSALRGACKARPERAEQALPLRIEVPALPARGGPDLVRKLFEPLGWTVEVTAVPLDEQFPEWGDSRYVRLVLEGELRLAHALRHLYVLLPVLDDAKHYWVSADEVDKLLRAGDGWLPEHPEQKLIVGRYLSRRWSLTRQAMERLELARLADADDTDIDEIDNAVDEESDTEERPVPLAVRRREAILTALRESGAARVLDLGCGQGQLVQELLKDVRFTEIVGVDVSMRALTVASRRLKLERMGERQASRVQLLQGSLAYTDKRLKGYDAAVLSEVIEHLDLPRLPALEYAVFGSARPRAVLVTTPNVEYNVRWESLPEGHARHGDHRFEWTRAEFREWAERVATRHGYAVRYVPVGDDDPEVGPPTQMAVLTTTKTAGSAATTETTARHEKGAKAV
;
A
#
# COMPACT_ATOMS: atom_id res chain seq x y z
N MET A 1 -26.25 8.45 -1.39
CA MET A 1 -26.22 6.97 -1.33
C MET A 1 -27.09 6.47 -0.20
N LEU A 2 -27.79 5.35 -0.37
CA LEU A 2 -28.67 4.78 0.65
C LEU A 2 -28.34 3.31 0.91
N LEU A 3 -28.36 2.92 2.18
CA LEU A 3 -28.42 1.53 2.64
C LEU A 3 -29.45 1.44 3.75
N THR A 4 -30.30 0.42 3.73
CA THR A 4 -31.25 0.13 4.81
C THR A 4 -30.93 -1.21 5.46
N ILE A 5 -31.18 -1.30 6.76
CA ILE A 5 -31.06 -2.51 7.57
C ILE A 5 -32.38 -2.69 8.28
N SER A 6 -33.09 -3.76 7.96
CA SER A 6 -34.37 -4.10 8.57
C SER A 6 -34.25 -5.39 9.37
N THR A 7 -35.04 -5.50 10.43
CA THR A 7 -35.24 -6.74 11.17
C THR A 7 -36.68 -6.85 11.63
N THR A 8 -37.08 -8.06 11.97
CA THR A 8 -38.39 -8.34 12.58
C THR A 8 -38.23 -8.78 14.03
N GLY A 9 -39.27 -8.51 14.82
CA GLY A 9 -39.29 -8.75 16.25
C GLY A 9 -40.36 -9.76 16.66
N ASN A 10 -40.30 -10.14 17.92
CA ASN A 10 -41.33 -10.93 18.58
C ASN A 10 -41.58 -10.37 19.99
N ALA A 11 -42.52 -10.98 20.72
CA ALA A 11 -42.92 -10.49 22.04
C ALA A 11 -41.75 -10.40 23.07
N ALA A 12 -40.73 -11.26 22.94
CA ALA A 12 -39.56 -11.25 23.83
C ALA A 12 -38.44 -10.32 23.34
N ASN A 13 -38.35 -10.08 22.04
CA ASN A 13 -37.31 -9.29 21.40
C ASN A 13 -37.93 -8.38 20.34
N PRO A 14 -38.40 -7.18 20.71
CA PRO A 14 -39.04 -6.26 19.76
C PRO A 14 -38.04 -5.80 18.69
N ALA A 15 -38.50 -5.57 17.47
CA ALA A 15 -37.63 -5.17 16.36
C ALA A 15 -36.92 -3.84 16.63
N THR A 16 -37.50 -2.97 17.45
CA THR A 16 -36.89 -1.72 17.93
C THR A 16 -35.58 -1.93 18.68
N ASP A 17 -35.26 -3.15 19.14
CA ASP A 17 -33.95 -3.46 19.70
C ASP A 17 -32.80 -3.16 18.73
N LEU A 18 -33.07 -3.16 17.42
CA LEU A 18 -32.14 -2.69 16.39
C LEU A 18 -31.54 -1.30 16.72
N GLY A 19 -32.33 -0.42 17.33
CA GLY A 19 -31.87 0.89 17.79
C GLY A 19 -30.76 0.83 18.83
N PHE A 20 -30.88 -0.08 19.81
CA PHE A 20 -29.84 -0.32 20.81
C PHE A 20 -28.61 -0.96 20.18
N LEU A 21 -28.82 -1.95 19.30
CA LEU A 21 -27.74 -2.67 18.65
C LEU A 21 -26.90 -1.77 17.72
N LEU A 22 -27.54 -0.84 16.99
CA LEU A 22 -26.87 0.16 16.15
C LEU A 22 -26.35 1.39 16.94
N HIS A 23 -26.71 1.50 18.21
CA HIS A 23 -26.46 2.68 19.05
C HIS A 23 -27.01 3.96 18.42
N LYS A 24 -28.22 3.89 17.87
CA LYS A 24 -28.94 5.00 17.23
C LYS A 24 -30.40 4.93 17.63
N HIS A 25 -30.86 5.96 18.35
CA HIS A 25 -32.22 5.98 18.88
C HIS A 25 -33.25 6.19 17.75
N PRO A 26 -34.28 5.34 17.59
CA PRO A 26 -35.23 5.43 16.48
C PRO A 26 -35.96 6.76 16.34
N ALA A 27 -36.34 7.38 17.46
CA ALA A 27 -37.01 8.68 17.48
C ALA A 27 -36.09 9.89 17.22
N ASN A 28 -34.79 9.68 16.94
CA ASN A 28 -33.84 10.76 16.76
C ASN A 28 -33.05 10.59 15.45
N ALA A 29 -33.36 11.41 14.46
CA ALA A 29 -32.55 11.50 13.24
C ALA A 29 -31.22 12.17 13.56
N GLN A 30 -30.11 11.51 13.22
CA GLN A 30 -28.76 11.95 13.56
C GLN A 30 -27.93 12.19 12.31
N ALA A 31 -27.11 13.25 12.34
CA ALA A 31 -26.20 13.60 11.25
C ALA A 31 -24.75 13.55 11.74
N PHE A 32 -23.87 12.98 10.92
CA PHE A 32 -22.45 12.79 11.21
C PHE A 32 -21.59 13.37 10.08
N SER A 33 -20.65 14.25 10.42
CA SER A 33 -19.69 14.76 9.45
C SER A 33 -18.73 13.65 9.03
N THR A 34 -18.54 13.48 7.72
CA THR A 34 -17.55 12.55 7.15
C THR A 34 -16.53 13.33 6.32
N ALA A 35 -15.48 12.64 5.85
CA ALA A 35 -14.50 13.25 4.97
C ALA A 35 -15.09 13.73 3.63
N HIS A 36 -16.24 13.19 3.18
CA HIS A 36 -16.78 13.42 1.83
C HIS A 36 -18.20 13.98 1.82
N GLY A 37 -18.74 14.35 2.98
CA GLY A 37 -20.10 14.88 3.12
C GLY A 37 -20.72 14.52 4.47
N THR A 38 -22.04 14.41 4.54
CA THR A 38 -22.79 14.13 5.77
C THR A 38 -23.46 12.77 5.69
N ALA A 39 -23.24 11.94 6.72
CA ALA A 39 -23.97 10.68 6.88
C ALA A 39 -25.14 10.89 7.83
N HIS A 40 -26.35 10.60 7.38
CA HIS A 40 -27.58 10.68 8.16
C HIS A 40 -28.03 9.28 8.55
N VAL A 41 -28.42 9.11 9.81
CA VAL A 41 -29.14 7.93 10.30
C VAL A 41 -30.54 8.32 10.69
N LEU A 42 -31.51 7.62 10.14
CA LEU A 42 -32.92 7.76 10.47
C LEU A 42 -33.61 6.40 10.45
N TYR A 43 -34.79 6.33 11.04
CA TYR A 43 -35.60 5.11 11.08
C TYR A 43 -36.92 5.38 10.36
N PRO A 44 -37.04 5.03 9.07
CA PRO A 44 -38.31 5.15 8.35
C PRO A 44 -39.43 4.30 8.96
N GLU A 45 -39.08 3.22 9.65
CA GLU A 45 -40.03 2.34 10.35
C GLU A 45 -39.41 1.88 11.67
N ALA A 46 -40.16 2.00 12.77
CA ALA A 46 -39.73 1.57 14.10
C ALA A 46 -40.94 1.12 14.93
N GLY A 47 -41.31 -0.14 14.81
CA GLY A 47 -42.33 -0.81 15.62
C GLY A 47 -41.81 -2.12 16.20
N ASP A 48 -42.63 -2.76 17.03
CA ASP A 48 -42.25 -4.00 17.72
C ASP A 48 -42.12 -5.19 16.76
N GLU A 49 -42.93 -5.23 15.70
CA GLU A 49 -42.91 -6.28 14.68
C GLU A 49 -41.81 -6.07 13.64
N ARG A 50 -41.55 -4.83 13.23
CA ARG A 50 -40.57 -4.47 12.21
C ARG A 50 -39.90 -3.15 12.51
N CYS A 51 -38.58 -3.10 12.30
CA CYS A 51 -37.78 -1.91 12.46
C CYS A 51 -36.77 -1.82 11.32
N THR A 52 -36.67 -0.65 10.71
CA THR A 52 -35.77 -0.36 9.60
C THR A 52 -34.94 0.87 9.93
N ALA A 53 -33.62 0.69 9.99
CA ALA A 53 -32.66 1.79 10.02
C ALA A 53 -32.20 2.12 8.61
N ALA A 54 -32.03 3.40 8.30
CA ALA A 54 -31.48 3.88 7.04
C ALA A 54 -30.20 4.69 7.28
N LEU A 55 -29.14 4.35 6.54
CA LEU A 55 -27.92 5.12 6.44
C LEU A 55 -27.91 5.84 5.09
N LEU A 56 -28.08 7.16 5.12
CA LEU A 56 -28.07 8.02 3.94
C LEU A 56 -26.78 8.84 3.93
N LEU A 57 -25.87 8.55 2.99
CA LEU A 57 -24.68 9.36 2.78
C LEU A 57 -24.96 10.43 1.71
N GLU A 58 -24.97 11.68 2.15
CA GLU A 58 -25.04 12.88 1.32
C GLU A 58 -23.62 13.36 1.04
N VAL A 59 -23.15 13.20 -0.20
CA VAL A 59 -21.81 13.61 -0.62
C VAL A 59 -21.88 15.01 -1.21
N ASP A 60 -20.94 15.88 -0.84
CA ASP A 60 -20.77 17.18 -1.50
C ASP A 60 -19.91 17.00 -2.77
N PRO A 61 -20.51 17.07 -3.99
CA PRO A 61 -19.78 16.86 -5.23
C PRO A 61 -18.72 17.95 -5.48
N VAL A 62 -18.93 19.18 -5.00
CA VAL A 62 -18.01 20.30 -5.17
C VAL A 62 -16.80 20.14 -4.27
N ALA A 63 -17.01 19.76 -3.01
CA ALA A 63 -15.91 19.44 -2.09
C ALA A 63 -15.10 18.22 -2.57
N LEU A 64 -15.77 17.21 -3.12
CA LEU A 64 -15.13 16.03 -3.70
C LEU A 64 -14.25 16.40 -4.91
N ALA A 65 -14.74 17.24 -5.82
CA ALA A 65 -13.99 17.72 -6.99
C ALA A 65 -12.79 18.61 -6.60
N ARG A 66 -12.96 19.54 -5.64
CA ARG A 66 -11.88 20.44 -5.18
C ARG A 66 -10.71 19.69 -4.56
N ARG A 67 -10.95 18.62 -3.81
CA ARG A 67 -9.90 17.77 -3.25
C ARG A 67 -9.19 16.89 -4.29
N GLY A 68 -9.81 16.68 -5.46
CA GLY A 68 -9.22 15.98 -6.61
C GLY A 68 -8.21 16.81 -7.42
N ARG A 69 -8.25 18.15 -7.34
CA ARG A 69 -7.40 19.08 -8.13
C ARG A 69 -5.89 19.01 -7.84
N GLY A 70 -5.45 18.26 -6.83
CA GLY A 70 -4.03 18.01 -6.55
C GLY A 70 -3.38 16.92 -7.42
N LYS A 71 -4.14 16.25 -8.30
CA LYS A 71 -3.66 15.12 -9.10
C LYS A 71 -3.84 15.38 -10.60
N GLY A 72 -2.73 15.70 -11.28
CA GLY A 72 -2.58 15.64 -12.73
C GLY A 72 -3.17 16.81 -13.53
N ARG A 73 -2.30 17.74 -13.96
CA ARG A 73 -2.57 18.56 -15.16
C ARG A 73 -2.26 17.69 -16.39
N GLY A 74 -3.29 17.28 -17.13
CA GLY A 74 -3.11 16.64 -18.44
C GLY A 74 -4.10 15.51 -18.77
N GLY A 75 -5.41 15.77 -18.72
CA GLY A 75 -6.42 14.86 -19.27
C GLY A 75 -7.29 15.60 -20.29
N ALA A 76 -7.81 14.87 -21.29
CA ALA A 76 -8.74 15.38 -22.30
C ALA A 76 -9.93 16.13 -21.66
N PRO A 77 -10.62 17.04 -22.39
CA PRO A 77 -11.73 17.84 -21.85
C PRO A 77 -12.79 17.03 -21.08
N ASP A 78 -13.08 15.81 -21.52
CA ASP A 78 -14.02 14.88 -20.87
C ASP A 78 -13.57 14.40 -19.49
N ALA A 79 -12.25 14.26 -19.27
CA ALA A 79 -11.69 13.87 -17.98
C ALA A 79 -11.79 15.01 -16.94
N ALA A 80 -11.92 16.26 -17.39
CA ALA A 80 -12.18 17.41 -16.51
C ALA A 80 -13.67 17.50 -16.15
N LEU A 81 -14.59 17.21 -17.08
CA LEU A 81 -16.04 17.14 -16.84
C LEU A 81 -16.42 16.01 -15.88
N ALA A 82 -15.81 14.83 -16.03
CA ALA A 82 -16.03 13.68 -15.15
C ALA A 82 -15.68 13.95 -13.66
N GLN A 83 -14.93 15.01 -13.35
CA GLN A 83 -14.66 15.41 -11.97
C GLN A 83 -15.84 16.14 -11.32
N TYR A 84 -16.70 16.79 -12.11
CA TYR A 84 -17.86 17.55 -11.62
C TYR A 84 -19.17 16.77 -11.80
N VAL A 85 -19.30 16.03 -12.90
CA VAL A 85 -20.45 15.16 -13.17
C VAL A 85 -19.98 13.72 -13.12
N ASN A 86 -20.28 13.05 -12.00
CA ASN A 86 -20.04 11.63 -11.82
C ASN A 86 -21.07 11.05 -10.86
N ASP A 87 -21.15 9.72 -10.88
CA ASP A 87 -22.06 8.92 -10.07
C ASP A 87 -21.68 8.78 -8.59
N ARG A 88 -20.50 9.26 -8.19
CA ARG A 88 -19.97 9.05 -6.83
C ARG A 88 -20.84 9.61 -5.71
N PRO A 89 -21.68 10.64 -5.88
CA PRO A 89 -22.60 11.04 -4.81
C PRO A 89 -23.77 10.05 -4.60
N TYR A 90 -24.08 9.25 -5.63
CA TYR A 90 -25.33 8.50 -5.72
C TYR A 90 -25.12 7.00 -5.50
N ALA A 91 -24.00 6.46 -5.97
CA ALA A 91 -23.66 5.04 -5.91
C ALA A 91 -23.10 4.59 -4.55
N ALA A 92 -23.62 3.50 -3.98
CA ALA A 92 -23.19 2.87 -2.72
C ALA A 92 -21.78 2.24 -2.82
N SER A 93 -20.78 3.10 -2.94
CA SER A 93 -19.37 2.80 -3.19
C SER A 93 -18.58 2.61 -1.89
N SER A 94 -17.25 2.54 -2.00
CA SER A 94 -16.33 2.56 -0.86
C SER A 94 -16.55 3.72 0.14
N LEU A 95 -17.15 4.84 -0.29
CA LEU A 95 -17.54 5.94 0.59
C LEU A 95 -18.61 5.54 1.61
N LEU A 96 -19.57 4.71 1.21
CA LEU A 96 -20.63 4.22 2.09
C LEU A 96 -20.08 3.26 3.14
N ALA A 97 -19.11 2.41 2.77
CA ALA A 97 -18.43 1.53 3.72
C ALA A 97 -17.69 2.32 4.82
N VAL A 98 -17.04 3.43 4.46
CA VAL A 98 -16.41 4.34 5.43
C VAL A 98 -17.45 5.03 6.33
N ALA A 99 -18.59 5.47 5.77
CA ALA A 99 -19.66 6.03 6.57
C ALA A 99 -20.22 4.98 7.56
N LEU A 100 -20.44 3.75 7.10
CA LEU A 100 -20.89 2.62 7.89
C LEU A 100 -19.94 2.34 9.07
N SER A 101 -18.63 2.26 8.82
CA SER A 101 -17.65 2.00 9.89
C SER A 101 -17.58 3.12 10.92
N ASN A 102 -17.76 4.38 10.50
CA ASN A 102 -17.72 5.53 11.41
C ASN A 102 -18.99 5.61 12.27
N VAL A 103 -20.16 5.48 11.63
CA VAL A 103 -21.46 5.67 12.26
C VAL A 103 -21.87 4.49 13.15
N PHE A 104 -21.57 3.25 12.70
CA PHE A 104 -21.94 2.02 13.39
C PHE A 104 -20.73 1.30 14.02
N SER A 105 -19.68 2.04 14.40
CA SER A 105 -18.43 1.46 14.89
C SER A 105 -18.58 0.49 16.08
N SER A 106 -19.48 0.78 17.03
CA SER A 106 -19.74 -0.09 18.18
C SER A 106 -20.47 -1.38 17.79
N ALA A 107 -21.47 -1.26 16.91
CA ALA A 107 -22.22 -2.40 16.38
C ALA A 107 -21.31 -3.33 15.56
N LEU A 108 -20.40 -2.76 14.76
CA LEU A 108 -19.44 -3.51 13.95
C LEU A 108 -18.44 -4.32 14.81
N ARG A 109 -18.15 -3.85 16.03
CA ARG A 109 -17.38 -4.58 17.05
C ARG A 109 -18.20 -5.63 17.80
N GLY A 110 -19.52 -5.71 17.60
CA GLY A 110 -20.41 -6.57 18.37
C GLY A 110 -20.68 -6.09 19.79
N ALA A 111 -20.30 -4.85 20.13
CA ALA A 111 -20.47 -4.33 21.49
C ALA A 111 -21.86 -3.69 21.67
N CYS A 112 -22.67 -4.18 22.61
CA CYS A 112 -23.91 -3.55 23.03
C CYS A 112 -24.12 -3.65 24.55
N LYS A 113 -23.87 -2.55 25.28
CA LYS A 113 -24.04 -2.54 26.75
C LYS A 113 -25.50 -2.62 27.20
N ALA A 114 -26.42 -2.07 26.40
CA ALA A 114 -27.84 -2.00 26.75
C ALA A 114 -28.56 -3.34 26.53
N ARG A 115 -28.05 -4.17 25.61
CA ARG A 115 -28.61 -5.47 25.20
C ARG A 115 -27.48 -6.43 24.79
N PRO A 116 -26.63 -6.88 25.74
CA PRO A 116 -25.47 -7.71 25.41
C PRO A 116 -25.87 -9.05 24.80
N GLU A 117 -26.80 -9.77 25.44
CA GLU A 117 -27.31 -11.05 24.95
C GLU A 117 -27.90 -10.96 23.54
N ARG A 118 -28.61 -9.86 23.25
CA ARG A 118 -29.21 -9.67 21.92
C ARG A 118 -28.17 -9.42 20.83
N ALA A 119 -27.03 -8.81 21.16
CA ALA A 119 -25.96 -8.57 20.19
C ALA A 119 -25.24 -9.86 19.76
N GLU A 120 -25.28 -10.89 20.59
CA GLU A 120 -24.71 -12.22 20.32
C GLU A 120 -25.68 -13.16 19.60
N GLN A 121 -26.94 -12.79 19.44
CA GLN A 121 -27.95 -13.60 18.76
C GLN A 121 -27.97 -13.32 17.26
N ALA A 122 -28.32 -14.35 16.48
CA ALA A 122 -28.68 -14.18 15.08
C ALA A 122 -30.03 -13.44 14.98
N LEU A 123 -30.12 -12.53 14.02
CA LEU A 123 -31.30 -11.75 13.73
C LEU A 123 -31.76 -12.05 12.31
N PRO A 124 -33.07 -12.13 12.04
CA PRO A 124 -33.57 -12.07 10.67
C PRO A 124 -33.28 -10.67 10.14
N LEU A 125 -32.29 -10.55 9.27
CA LEU A 125 -31.83 -9.30 8.71
C LEU A 125 -32.21 -9.22 7.24
N ARG A 126 -32.72 -8.06 6.85
CA ARG A 126 -32.91 -7.67 5.45
C ARG A 126 -32.15 -6.39 5.17
N ILE A 127 -31.19 -6.44 4.25
CA ILE A 127 -30.39 -5.28 3.82
C ILE A 127 -30.75 -4.92 2.39
N GLU A 128 -31.00 -3.64 2.14
CA GLU A 128 -31.24 -3.15 0.78
C GLU A 128 -30.26 -2.04 0.39
N VAL A 129 -29.70 -2.18 -0.81
CA VAL A 129 -28.79 -1.21 -1.42
C VAL A 129 -29.31 -0.91 -2.84
N PRO A 130 -30.05 0.21 -3.04
CA PRO A 130 -30.73 0.47 -4.31
C PRO A 130 -29.82 0.69 -5.52
N ALA A 131 -28.60 1.18 -5.29
CA ALA A 131 -27.64 1.51 -6.34
C ALA A 131 -26.22 1.12 -5.93
N LEU A 132 -25.87 -0.15 -6.14
CA LEU A 132 -24.55 -0.71 -5.81
C LEU A 132 -23.71 -0.86 -7.09
N PRO A 133 -22.55 -0.19 -7.22
CA PRO A 133 -21.63 -0.50 -8.30
C PRO A 133 -21.12 -1.94 -8.14
N ALA A 134 -21.31 -2.75 -9.18
CA ALA A 134 -20.91 -4.17 -9.19
C ALA A 134 -20.06 -4.46 -10.42
N ARG A 135 -18.77 -4.15 -10.35
CA ARG A 135 -17.81 -4.48 -11.43
C ARG A 135 -17.55 -5.98 -11.47
N GLY A 136 -18.33 -6.69 -12.27
CA GLY A 136 -18.44 -8.16 -12.25
C GLY A 136 -19.90 -8.64 -12.30
N GLY A 137 -20.85 -7.71 -12.29
CA GLY A 137 -22.26 -7.98 -12.51
C GLY A 137 -22.95 -8.70 -11.34
N PRO A 138 -24.22 -9.08 -11.53
CA PRO A 138 -25.02 -9.80 -10.52
C PRO A 138 -24.38 -11.10 -10.04
N ASP A 139 -23.69 -11.83 -10.91
CA ASP A 139 -23.08 -13.12 -10.58
C ASP A 139 -21.94 -12.98 -9.56
N LEU A 140 -21.14 -11.92 -9.66
CA LEU A 140 -20.12 -11.64 -8.65
C LEU A 140 -20.76 -11.34 -7.29
N VAL A 141 -21.87 -10.61 -7.27
CA VAL A 141 -22.58 -10.29 -6.02
C VAL A 141 -23.05 -11.57 -5.32
N ARG A 142 -23.63 -12.51 -6.07
CA ARG A 142 -24.02 -13.83 -5.54
C ARG A 142 -22.83 -14.59 -4.97
N LYS A 143 -21.74 -14.71 -5.74
CA LYS A 143 -20.50 -15.38 -5.30
C LYS A 143 -19.87 -14.80 -4.03
N LEU A 144 -20.09 -13.51 -3.76
CA LEU A 144 -19.54 -12.85 -2.57
C LEU A 144 -20.44 -12.92 -1.34
N PHE A 145 -21.77 -13.03 -1.50
CA PHE A 145 -22.69 -12.98 -0.36
C PHE A 145 -23.36 -14.31 -0.05
N GLU A 146 -23.65 -15.17 -1.04
CA GLU A 146 -24.30 -16.47 -0.80
C GLU A 146 -23.47 -17.40 0.12
N PRO A 147 -22.12 -17.51 -0.02
CA PRO A 147 -21.31 -18.33 0.88
C PRO A 147 -21.34 -17.87 2.34
N LEU A 148 -21.77 -16.63 2.60
CA LEU A 148 -21.86 -16.05 3.94
C LEU A 148 -23.24 -16.27 4.59
N GLY A 149 -24.10 -17.09 3.99
CA GLY A 149 -25.44 -17.39 4.52
C GLY A 149 -26.51 -16.38 4.12
N TRP A 150 -26.26 -15.53 3.11
CA TRP A 150 -27.27 -14.64 2.56
C TRP A 150 -28.06 -15.30 1.44
N THR A 151 -29.37 -15.11 1.45
CA THR A 151 -30.19 -15.17 0.24
C THR A 151 -30.03 -13.85 -0.52
N VAL A 152 -29.61 -13.93 -1.77
CA VAL A 152 -29.23 -12.75 -2.58
C VAL A 152 -30.24 -12.53 -3.70
N GLU A 153 -31.01 -11.44 -3.60
CA GLU A 153 -31.78 -10.91 -4.72
C GLU A 153 -31.01 -9.73 -5.33
N VAL A 154 -30.63 -9.88 -6.61
CA VAL A 154 -29.82 -8.89 -7.32
C VAL A 154 -30.36 -8.69 -8.73
N THR A 155 -30.64 -7.43 -9.08
CA THR A 155 -31.17 -7.04 -10.38
C THR A 155 -30.30 -5.96 -10.99
N ALA A 156 -29.90 -6.13 -12.25
CA ALA A 156 -29.18 -5.09 -12.98
C ALA A 156 -30.08 -3.85 -13.16
N VAL A 157 -29.50 -2.66 -13.02
CA VAL A 157 -30.22 -1.41 -13.25
C VAL A 157 -29.96 -0.98 -14.70
N PRO A 158 -31.00 -0.76 -15.52
CA PRO A 158 -30.80 -0.30 -16.90
C PRO A 158 -30.06 1.05 -16.92
N LEU A 159 -29.25 1.31 -17.95
CA LEU A 159 -28.56 2.60 -18.08
C LEU A 159 -29.56 3.74 -18.24
N ASP A 160 -30.61 3.52 -19.03
CA ASP A 160 -31.74 4.40 -19.20
C ASP A 160 -32.98 3.56 -19.57
N GLU A 161 -34.09 3.75 -18.85
CA GLU A 161 -35.35 3.03 -19.12
C GLU A 161 -36.00 3.43 -20.45
N GLN A 162 -35.71 4.63 -20.95
CA GLN A 162 -36.23 5.13 -22.23
C GLN A 162 -35.40 4.67 -23.44
N PHE A 163 -34.16 4.22 -23.22
CA PHE A 163 -33.25 3.73 -24.25
C PHE A 163 -32.72 2.32 -23.91
N PRO A 164 -33.57 1.28 -23.97
CA PRO A 164 -33.18 -0.09 -23.59
C PRO A 164 -32.00 -0.65 -24.40
N GLU A 165 -31.79 -0.16 -25.62
CA GLU A 165 -30.68 -0.57 -26.48
C GLU A 165 -29.29 -0.18 -25.92
N TRP A 166 -29.22 0.72 -24.95
CA TRP A 166 -27.97 1.05 -24.24
C TRP A 166 -27.57 -0.03 -23.22
N GLY A 167 -28.49 -0.95 -22.91
CA GLY A 167 -28.26 -2.07 -22.02
C GLY A 167 -28.21 -1.67 -20.54
N ASP A 168 -27.69 -2.60 -19.73
CA ASP A 168 -27.59 -2.43 -18.30
C ASP A 168 -26.44 -1.49 -17.91
N SER A 169 -26.68 -0.70 -16.87
CA SER A 169 -25.62 0.05 -16.20
C SER A 169 -24.70 -0.88 -15.42
N ARG A 170 -23.60 -0.32 -14.89
CA ARG A 170 -22.71 -1.03 -13.94
C ARG A 170 -23.29 -1.19 -12.53
N TYR A 171 -24.52 -0.73 -12.31
CA TYR A 171 -25.18 -0.74 -11.02
C TYR A 171 -26.15 -1.90 -10.93
N VAL A 172 -26.29 -2.42 -9.71
CA VAL A 172 -27.32 -3.38 -9.35
C VAL A 172 -28.14 -2.84 -8.19
N ARG A 173 -29.41 -3.25 -8.15
CA ARG A 173 -30.22 -3.22 -6.94
C ARG A 173 -29.92 -4.50 -6.17
N LEU A 174 -29.46 -4.36 -4.94
CA LEU A 174 -29.13 -5.49 -4.06
C LEU A 174 -30.10 -5.56 -2.90
N VAL A 175 -30.59 -6.77 -2.64
CA VAL A 175 -31.35 -7.17 -1.48
C VAL A 175 -30.70 -8.42 -0.89
N LEU A 176 -30.39 -8.38 0.40
CA LEU A 176 -29.82 -9.51 1.14
C LEU A 176 -30.77 -9.89 2.27
N GLU A 177 -31.09 -11.17 2.41
CA GLU A 177 -31.88 -11.71 3.52
C GLU A 177 -31.15 -12.87 4.19
N GLY A 178 -31.11 -12.91 5.51
CA GLY A 178 -30.45 -14.00 6.23
C GLY A 178 -30.56 -13.86 7.76
N GLU A 179 -30.29 -14.96 8.46
CA GLU A 179 -30.24 -14.99 9.93
C GLU A 179 -28.81 -14.87 10.43
N LEU A 180 -28.38 -13.65 10.77
CA LEU A 180 -26.99 -13.37 11.16
C LEU A 180 -26.91 -12.45 12.37
N ARG A 181 -25.79 -12.53 13.10
CA ARG A 181 -25.41 -11.49 14.05
C ARG A 181 -25.25 -10.16 13.31
N LEU A 182 -25.80 -9.08 13.86
CA LEU A 182 -25.70 -7.73 13.25
C LEU A 182 -24.24 -7.32 12.99
N ALA A 183 -23.32 -7.67 13.89
CA ALA A 183 -21.91 -7.38 13.74
C ALA A 183 -21.31 -8.06 12.49
N HIS A 184 -21.65 -9.32 12.23
CA HIS A 184 -21.19 -10.06 11.05
C HIS A 184 -21.74 -9.42 9.78
N ALA A 185 -23.05 -9.12 9.75
CA ALA A 185 -23.67 -8.45 8.61
C ALA A 185 -23.00 -7.11 8.27
N LEU A 186 -22.72 -6.28 9.28
CA LEU A 186 -22.01 -5.01 9.10
C LEU A 186 -20.56 -5.20 8.61
N ARG A 187 -19.85 -6.22 9.10
CA ARG A 187 -18.49 -6.56 8.65
C ARG A 187 -18.47 -7.03 7.19
N HIS A 188 -19.44 -7.88 6.79
CA HIS A 188 -19.60 -8.34 5.41
C HIS A 188 -19.77 -7.12 4.48
N LEU A 189 -20.69 -6.21 4.80
CA LEU A 189 -20.91 -4.98 4.02
C LEU A 189 -19.66 -4.08 3.98
N TYR A 190 -19.00 -3.88 5.13
CA TYR A 190 -17.80 -3.05 5.23
C TYR A 190 -16.67 -3.53 4.30
N VAL A 191 -16.48 -4.85 4.18
CA VAL A 191 -15.44 -5.45 3.33
C VAL A 191 -15.89 -5.57 1.88
N LEU A 192 -17.12 -6.00 1.61
CA LEU A 192 -17.55 -6.41 0.27
C LEU A 192 -18.03 -5.24 -0.61
N LEU A 193 -18.57 -4.15 -0.04
CA LEU A 193 -18.97 -2.99 -0.84
C LEU A 193 -17.76 -2.37 -1.60
N PRO A 194 -16.58 -2.15 -0.96
CA PRO A 194 -15.38 -1.73 -1.70
C PRO A 194 -14.87 -2.74 -2.74
N VAL A 195 -15.08 -4.04 -2.52
CA VAL A 195 -14.66 -5.12 -3.45
C VAL A 195 -15.50 -5.10 -4.72
N LEU A 196 -16.80 -4.82 -4.60
CA LEU A 196 -17.74 -4.70 -5.73
C LEU A 196 -17.54 -3.40 -6.52
N ASP A 197 -17.25 -2.30 -5.82
CA ASP A 197 -16.93 -1.00 -6.41
C ASP A 197 -15.64 -1.07 -7.27
N ASP A 198 -14.64 -1.81 -6.78
CA ASP A 198 -13.32 -2.01 -7.42
C ASP A 198 -12.68 -0.69 -7.91
N ALA A 199 -12.93 0.38 -7.14
CA ALA A 199 -12.51 1.75 -7.40
C ALA A 199 -12.26 2.51 -6.08
N LYS A 200 -11.31 2.06 -5.25
CA LYS A 200 -10.98 2.78 -4.00
C LYS A 200 -10.44 4.19 -4.29
N HIS A 201 -11.04 5.20 -3.65
CA HIS A 201 -10.72 6.62 -3.85
C HIS A 201 -9.64 7.16 -2.89
N TYR A 202 -9.08 6.32 -2.02
CA TYR A 202 -8.00 6.65 -1.08
C TYR A 202 -6.82 5.67 -1.24
N TRP A 203 -5.64 6.10 -0.77
CA TRP A 203 -4.43 5.28 -0.84
C TRP A 203 -4.46 4.18 0.22
N VAL A 204 -4.35 2.92 -0.20
CA VAL A 204 -4.29 1.72 0.66
C VAL A 204 -2.90 1.62 1.30
N SER A 205 -2.80 1.61 2.64
CA SER A 205 -1.54 1.35 3.39
C SER A 205 -1.51 -0.06 3.98
N ALA A 206 -0.38 -0.41 4.61
CA ALA A 206 -0.28 -1.61 5.44
C ALA A 206 -1.34 -1.69 6.57
N ASP A 207 -1.82 -0.55 7.10
CA ASP A 207 -2.90 -0.52 8.09
C ASP A 207 -4.25 -1.04 7.54
N GLU A 208 -4.45 -1.01 6.22
CA GLU A 208 -5.63 -1.59 5.58
C GLU A 208 -5.62 -3.12 5.62
N VAL A 209 -4.44 -3.75 5.71
CA VAL A 209 -4.34 -5.20 5.93
C VAL A 209 -4.89 -5.55 7.30
N ASP A 210 -4.43 -4.87 8.36
CA ASP A 210 -4.92 -5.14 9.72
C ASP A 210 -6.42 -4.82 9.88
N LYS A 211 -6.95 -3.84 9.13
CA LYS A 211 -8.39 -3.57 9.10
C LYS A 211 -9.15 -4.67 8.38
N LEU A 212 -8.65 -5.15 7.24
CA LEU A 212 -9.25 -6.24 6.50
C LEU A 212 -9.28 -7.51 7.34
N LEU A 213 -8.18 -7.88 7.98
CA LEU A 213 -8.10 -9.08 8.82
C LEU A 213 -9.07 -9.01 9.99
N ARG A 214 -9.13 -7.88 10.72
CA ARG A 214 -10.09 -7.71 11.82
C ARG A 214 -11.55 -7.72 11.39
N ALA A 215 -11.86 -7.21 10.21
CA ALA A 215 -13.23 -7.23 9.68
C ALA A 215 -13.59 -8.56 9.01
N GLY A 216 -12.58 -9.26 8.49
CA GLY A 216 -12.66 -10.59 7.88
C GLY A 216 -12.63 -11.74 8.88
N ASP A 217 -12.31 -11.44 10.14
CA ASP A 217 -12.21 -12.42 11.21
C ASP A 217 -13.50 -13.26 11.35
N GLY A 218 -13.32 -14.58 11.42
CA GLY A 218 -14.39 -15.57 11.50
C GLY A 218 -15.13 -15.90 10.19
N TRP A 219 -14.76 -15.35 9.04
CA TRP A 219 -15.41 -15.71 7.76
C TRP A 219 -14.52 -15.62 6.51
N LEU A 220 -13.60 -14.66 6.46
CA LEU A 220 -12.72 -14.44 5.31
C LEU A 220 -11.71 -15.57 5.09
N PRO A 221 -11.15 -16.23 6.13
CA PRO A 221 -10.30 -17.42 5.97
C PRO A 221 -10.96 -18.53 5.13
N GLU A 222 -12.25 -18.75 5.31
CA GLU A 222 -13.00 -19.86 4.70
C GLU A 222 -13.75 -19.47 3.42
N HIS A 223 -13.80 -18.17 3.09
CA HIS A 223 -14.58 -17.70 1.97
C HIS A 223 -14.02 -18.20 0.62
N PRO A 224 -14.83 -18.81 -0.27
CA PRO A 224 -14.32 -19.38 -1.54
C PRO A 224 -13.67 -18.34 -2.45
N GLU A 225 -14.20 -17.11 -2.45
CA GLU A 225 -13.65 -15.97 -3.18
C GLU A 225 -12.60 -15.16 -2.39
N GLN A 226 -11.98 -15.70 -1.33
CA GLN A 226 -11.02 -14.99 -0.47
C GLN A 226 -9.93 -14.26 -1.27
N LYS A 227 -9.29 -14.93 -2.25
CA LYS A 227 -8.24 -14.34 -3.08
C LYS A 227 -8.75 -13.10 -3.84
N LEU A 228 -9.96 -13.16 -4.36
CA LEU A 228 -10.61 -12.04 -5.07
C LEU A 228 -10.92 -10.89 -4.10
N ILE A 229 -11.48 -11.21 -2.93
CA ILE A 229 -11.83 -10.24 -1.89
C ILE A 229 -10.59 -9.48 -1.43
N VAL A 230 -9.55 -10.19 -0.99
CA VAL A 230 -8.29 -9.60 -0.52
C VAL A 230 -7.65 -8.77 -1.63
N GLY A 231 -7.58 -9.33 -2.85
CA GLY A 231 -7.03 -8.66 -4.02
C GLY A 231 -7.73 -7.33 -4.31
N ARG A 232 -9.05 -7.31 -4.46
CA ARG A 232 -9.80 -6.07 -4.76
C ARG A 232 -9.83 -5.10 -3.58
N TYR A 233 -10.00 -5.60 -2.36
CA TYR A 233 -9.99 -4.77 -1.15
C TYR A 233 -8.66 -4.00 -1.02
N LEU A 234 -7.53 -4.64 -1.32
CA LEU A 234 -6.22 -4.00 -1.24
C LEU A 234 -5.80 -3.32 -2.56
N SER A 235 -6.76 -3.05 -3.45
CA SER A 235 -6.54 -2.41 -4.77
C SER A 235 -5.47 -3.12 -5.60
N ARG A 236 -5.45 -4.44 -5.51
CA ARG A 236 -4.51 -5.36 -6.17
C ARG A 236 -3.03 -5.05 -5.88
N ARG A 237 -2.74 -4.45 -4.72
CA ARG A 237 -1.37 -4.24 -4.26
C ARG A 237 -0.77 -5.55 -3.78
N TRP A 238 -0.02 -6.18 -4.67
CA TRP A 238 0.54 -7.51 -4.50
C TRP A 238 1.24 -7.73 -3.14
N SER A 239 2.04 -6.76 -2.67
CA SER A 239 2.73 -6.87 -1.38
C SER A 239 1.78 -6.93 -0.17
N LEU A 240 0.71 -6.15 -0.18
CA LEU A 240 -0.32 -6.14 0.86
C LEU A 240 -1.23 -7.36 0.76
N THR A 241 -1.61 -7.73 -0.47
CA THR A 241 -2.41 -8.93 -0.75
C THR A 241 -1.70 -10.16 -0.24
N ARG A 242 -0.41 -10.34 -0.57
CA ARG A 242 0.38 -11.48 -0.08
C ARG A 242 0.48 -11.49 1.44
N GLN A 243 0.80 -10.36 2.07
CA GLN A 243 0.85 -10.25 3.52
C GLN A 243 -0.49 -10.63 4.19
N ALA A 244 -1.61 -10.21 3.62
CA ALA A 244 -2.93 -10.57 4.12
C ALA A 244 -3.23 -12.06 3.94
N MET A 245 -2.91 -12.62 2.77
CA MET A 245 -3.12 -14.05 2.46
C MET A 245 -2.28 -14.97 3.36
N GLU A 246 -1.00 -14.64 3.60
CA GLU A 246 -0.13 -15.39 4.53
C GLU A 246 -0.73 -15.42 5.94
N ARG A 247 -1.26 -14.29 6.43
CA ARG A 247 -1.87 -14.21 7.76
C ARG A 247 -3.22 -14.93 7.84
N LEU A 248 -4.01 -14.92 6.77
CA LEU A 248 -5.27 -15.68 6.70
C LEU A 248 -5.01 -17.18 6.68
N GLU A 249 -3.98 -17.63 5.97
CA GLU A 249 -3.60 -19.05 5.96
C GLU A 249 -3.08 -19.50 7.33
N LEU A 250 -2.28 -18.68 8.00
CA LEU A 250 -1.87 -18.94 9.39
C LEU A 250 -3.07 -19.03 10.34
N ALA A 251 -4.07 -18.15 10.21
CA ALA A 251 -5.29 -18.20 11.01
C ALA A 251 -6.10 -19.48 10.72
N ARG A 252 -6.26 -19.85 9.45
CA ARG A 252 -6.95 -21.07 9.03
C ARG A 252 -6.29 -22.34 9.56
N LEU A 253 -4.96 -22.37 9.62
CA LEU A 253 -4.19 -23.48 10.19
C LEU A 253 -4.31 -23.53 11.72
N ALA A 254 -4.30 -22.37 12.39
CA ALA A 254 -4.49 -22.28 13.83
C ALA A 254 -5.89 -22.72 14.28
N ASP A 255 -6.94 -22.42 13.49
CA ASP A 255 -8.32 -22.88 13.78
C ASP A 255 -8.52 -24.38 13.51
N ALA A 256 -7.61 -25.03 12.76
CA ALA A 256 -7.67 -26.46 12.44
C ALA A 256 -6.96 -27.35 13.47
N ASP A 257 -6.00 -26.80 14.21
CA ASP A 257 -5.27 -27.45 15.30
C ASP A 257 -5.73 -26.83 16.63
N ASP A 258 -6.78 -27.39 17.25
CA ASP A 258 -7.43 -26.92 18.50
C ASP A 258 -6.40 -26.71 19.64
N THR A 259 -5.76 -25.54 19.66
CA THR A 259 -4.76 -25.11 20.64
C THR A 259 -4.99 -23.65 20.99
N ASP A 260 -5.39 -23.42 22.25
CA ASP A 260 -5.78 -22.12 22.81
C ASP A 260 -4.74 -20.99 22.59
N ILE A 261 -5.20 -19.86 22.06
CA ILE A 261 -4.43 -18.64 21.77
C ILE A 261 -4.43 -17.70 22.99
N ASP A 262 -3.81 -18.11 24.10
CA ASP A 262 -3.62 -17.22 25.27
C ASP A 262 -2.20 -17.20 25.87
N GLU A 263 -1.18 -17.80 25.22
CA GLU A 263 0.23 -17.71 25.68
C GLU A 263 1.24 -17.36 24.58
N ILE A 264 1.03 -16.27 23.84
CA ILE A 264 2.14 -15.64 23.08
C ILE A 264 2.13 -14.11 23.30
N ASP A 265 2.28 -13.71 24.56
CA ASP A 265 2.85 -12.41 24.89
C ASP A 265 3.83 -12.58 26.07
N ASN A 266 5.13 -12.45 25.76
CA ASN A 266 6.28 -12.31 26.67
C ASN A 266 6.80 -13.54 27.43
N ALA A 267 7.62 -14.33 26.75
CA ALA A 267 8.88 -14.79 27.32
C ALA A 267 9.93 -14.90 26.21
N VAL A 268 10.98 -14.08 26.32
CA VAL A 268 12.24 -14.30 25.63
C VAL A 268 12.90 -15.47 26.34
N ASP A 269 13.01 -16.62 25.70
CA ASP A 269 14.10 -17.55 25.99
C ASP A 269 14.90 -17.73 24.69
N GLU A 270 16.11 -17.18 24.76
CA GLU A 270 17.20 -17.46 23.83
C GLU A 270 17.60 -18.93 24.00
N GLU A 271 17.98 -19.60 22.90
CA GLU A 271 18.48 -20.99 22.83
C GLU A 271 17.45 -22.12 22.58
N SER A 272 16.79 -22.09 21.42
CA SER A 272 16.68 -23.31 20.59
C SER A 272 16.39 -22.93 19.12
N ASP A 273 17.46 -22.67 18.39
CA ASP A 273 17.47 -22.52 16.93
C ASP A 273 17.62 -23.92 16.31
N THR A 274 16.67 -24.33 15.47
CA THR A 274 16.92 -25.04 14.20
C THR A 274 15.59 -25.39 13.52
N GLU A 275 15.10 -24.48 12.69
CA GLU A 275 14.48 -24.77 11.38
C GLU A 275 14.33 -23.43 10.62
N GLU A 276 15.28 -23.18 9.70
CA GLU A 276 15.51 -21.91 9.03
C GLU A 276 14.31 -21.43 8.19
N ARG A 277 13.54 -20.46 8.69
CA ARG A 277 12.66 -19.66 7.83
C ARG A 277 13.54 -18.80 6.90
N PRO A 278 13.36 -18.84 5.57
CA PRO A 278 14.21 -18.09 4.65
C PRO A 278 14.06 -16.58 4.90
N VAL A 279 15.20 -15.91 5.14
CA VAL A 279 15.27 -14.46 5.34
C VAL A 279 14.56 -13.73 4.18
N PRO A 280 13.60 -12.84 4.45
CA PRO A 280 12.84 -12.16 3.39
C PRO A 280 13.75 -11.42 2.39
N LEU A 281 13.42 -11.48 1.10
CA LEU A 281 14.22 -10.86 0.02
C LEU A 281 14.52 -9.36 0.27
N ALA A 282 13.58 -8.62 0.84
CA ALA A 282 13.80 -7.21 1.19
C ALA A 282 14.87 -7.01 2.28
N VAL A 283 15.01 -7.97 3.21
CA VAL A 283 16.09 -7.98 4.21
C VAL A 283 17.41 -8.32 3.54
N ARG A 284 17.47 -9.40 2.74
CA ARG A 284 18.66 -9.80 1.97
C ARG A 284 19.16 -8.65 1.07
N ARG A 285 18.25 -7.91 0.44
CA ARG A 285 18.58 -6.71 -0.36
C ARG A 285 19.20 -5.60 0.48
N ARG A 286 18.62 -5.27 1.64
CA ARG A 286 19.19 -4.25 2.53
C ARG A 286 20.57 -4.66 3.03
N GLU A 287 20.76 -5.93 3.38
CA GLU A 287 22.07 -6.45 3.78
C GLU A 287 23.09 -6.34 2.66
N ALA A 288 22.74 -6.72 1.43
CA ALA A 288 23.61 -6.58 0.26
C ALA A 288 24.01 -5.11 0.02
N ILE A 289 23.06 -4.18 0.13
CA ILE A 289 23.32 -2.73 0.04
C ILE A 289 24.28 -2.28 1.14
N LEU A 290 24.03 -2.65 2.41
CA LEU A 290 24.88 -2.28 3.53
C LEU A 290 26.31 -2.82 3.37
N THR A 291 26.46 -4.06 2.92
CA THR A 291 27.76 -4.68 2.62
C THR A 291 28.49 -3.91 1.53
N ALA A 292 27.84 -3.62 0.40
CA ALA A 292 28.44 -2.88 -0.69
C ALA A 292 28.80 -1.43 -0.29
N LEU A 293 27.99 -0.77 0.54
CA LEU A 293 28.32 0.56 1.09
C LEU A 293 29.55 0.50 2.00
N ARG A 294 29.66 -0.51 2.85
CA ARG A 294 30.84 -0.72 3.72
C ARG A 294 32.10 -0.98 2.91
N GLU A 295 32.03 -1.84 1.89
CA GLU A 295 33.14 -2.12 0.97
C GLU A 295 33.60 -0.87 0.21
N SER A 296 32.67 0.03 -0.13
CA SER A 296 33.00 1.30 -0.80
C SER A 296 33.69 2.33 0.12
N GLY A 297 33.68 2.09 1.44
CA GLY A 297 34.19 3.02 2.46
C GLY A 297 33.38 4.32 2.53
N ALA A 298 32.08 4.25 2.25
CA ALA A 298 31.21 5.43 2.26
C ALA A 298 30.88 5.88 3.70
N ALA A 299 31.03 7.17 3.98
CA ALA A 299 30.61 7.77 5.24
C ALA A 299 29.41 8.71 5.05
N ARG A 300 29.34 9.39 3.89
CA ARG A 300 28.24 10.28 3.51
C ARG A 300 27.38 9.60 2.44
N VAL A 301 26.15 9.23 2.78
CA VAL A 301 25.29 8.40 1.94
C VAL A 301 23.98 9.11 1.59
N LEU A 302 23.62 9.05 0.30
CA LEU A 302 22.30 9.42 -0.20
C LEU A 302 21.43 8.17 -0.34
N ASP A 303 20.22 8.19 0.21
CA ASP A 303 19.15 7.24 -0.07
C ASP A 303 18.13 7.92 -0.99
N LEU A 304 18.28 7.69 -2.31
CA LEU A 304 17.51 8.37 -3.36
C LEU A 304 16.27 7.56 -3.68
N GLY A 305 15.09 8.06 -3.34
CA GLY A 305 13.86 7.27 -3.29
C GLY A 305 13.70 6.53 -1.96
N CYS A 306 14.02 7.20 -0.84
CA CYS A 306 14.10 6.57 0.48
C CYS A 306 12.77 6.01 1.01
N GLY A 307 11.65 6.37 0.40
CA GLY A 307 10.31 5.94 0.78
C GLY A 307 10.02 6.25 2.25
N GLN A 308 9.69 5.20 3.01
CA GLN A 308 9.39 5.30 4.44
C GLN A 308 10.65 5.18 5.33
N GLY A 309 11.85 5.34 4.78
CA GLY A 309 13.12 5.42 5.52
C GLY A 309 13.61 4.09 6.09
N GLN A 310 13.31 2.95 5.46
CA GLN A 310 13.77 1.63 5.94
C GLN A 310 15.29 1.52 5.86
N LEU A 311 15.90 1.91 4.74
CA LEU A 311 17.36 1.88 4.59
C LEU A 311 18.03 2.92 5.49
N VAL A 312 17.49 4.15 5.55
CA VAL A 312 17.95 5.18 6.50
C VAL A 312 17.99 4.68 7.95
N GLN A 313 16.97 3.92 8.37
CA GLN A 313 16.92 3.34 9.72
C GLN A 313 18.07 2.36 9.98
N GLU A 314 18.40 1.52 9.00
CA GLU A 314 19.51 0.58 9.12
C GLU A 314 20.87 1.29 9.07
N LEU A 315 21.03 2.29 8.20
CA LEU A 315 22.25 3.11 8.12
C LEU A 315 22.55 3.81 9.45
N LEU A 316 21.52 4.29 10.15
CA LEU A 316 21.69 4.97 11.45
C LEU A 316 22.29 4.07 12.54
N LYS A 317 22.11 2.74 12.45
CA LYS A 317 22.67 1.77 13.40
C LYS A 317 24.19 1.63 13.27
N ASP A 318 24.75 1.92 12.09
CA ASP A 318 26.18 1.80 11.83
C ASP A 318 26.86 3.18 11.92
N VAL A 319 27.75 3.34 12.90
CA VAL A 319 28.41 4.62 13.21
C VAL A 319 29.35 5.11 12.10
N ARG A 320 29.70 4.27 11.12
CA ARG A 320 30.53 4.64 9.97
C ARG A 320 29.82 5.66 9.06
N PHE A 321 28.50 5.63 9.03
CA PHE A 321 27.70 6.57 8.24
C PHE A 321 27.50 7.87 9.01
N THR A 322 28.34 8.87 8.73
CA THR A 322 28.37 10.13 9.47
C THR A 322 27.36 11.15 8.97
N GLU A 323 26.90 11.02 7.73
CA GLU A 323 25.84 11.85 7.14
C GLU A 323 24.96 11.01 6.21
N ILE A 324 23.66 10.99 6.48
CA ILE A 324 22.66 10.18 5.77
C ILE A 324 21.56 11.13 5.31
N VAL A 325 21.34 11.20 4.00
CA VAL A 325 20.26 12.01 3.44
C VAL A 325 19.28 11.14 2.67
N GLY A 326 18.06 11.03 3.18
CA GLY A 326 16.94 10.40 2.49
C GLY A 326 16.21 11.41 1.63
N VAL A 327 16.08 11.13 0.33
CA VAL A 327 15.36 11.97 -0.63
C VAL A 327 14.16 11.21 -1.17
N ASP A 328 12.98 11.82 -1.15
CA ASP A 328 11.80 11.25 -1.79
C ASP A 328 10.90 12.34 -2.39
N VAL A 329 10.18 12.03 -3.47
CA VAL A 329 9.23 12.95 -4.09
C VAL A 329 7.96 13.11 -3.24
N SER A 330 7.64 12.10 -2.44
CA SER A 330 6.45 11.99 -1.61
C SER A 330 6.68 12.56 -0.21
N MET A 331 6.15 13.76 0.05
CA MET A 331 6.11 14.30 1.41
C MET A 331 5.43 13.39 2.43
N ARG A 332 4.46 12.58 1.98
CA ARG A 332 3.80 11.59 2.82
C ARG A 332 4.79 10.51 3.26
N ALA A 333 5.61 10.00 2.34
CA ALA A 333 6.61 8.98 2.64
C ALA A 333 7.66 9.52 3.62
N LEU A 334 8.14 10.75 3.41
CA LEU A 334 9.05 11.44 4.32
C LEU A 334 8.45 11.69 5.71
N THR A 335 7.15 12.02 5.79
CA THR A 335 6.45 12.16 7.08
C THR A 335 6.41 10.82 7.84
N VAL A 336 6.16 9.71 7.13
CA VAL A 336 6.19 8.37 7.71
C VAL A 336 7.62 7.98 8.12
N ALA A 337 8.61 8.29 7.29
CA ALA A 337 10.02 8.07 7.60
C ALA A 337 10.43 8.82 8.88
N SER A 338 10.10 10.11 9.00
CA SER A 338 10.36 10.92 10.20
C SER A 338 9.79 10.27 11.47
N ARG A 339 8.53 9.82 11.42
CA ARG A 339 7.88 9.14 12.55
C ARG A 339 8.52 7.80 12.88
N ARG A 340 8.86 6.99 11.85
CA ARG A 340 9.52 5.69 12.02
C ARG A 340 10.90 5.84 12.66
N LEU A 341 11.67 6.81 12.18
CA LEU A 341 13.00 7.14 12.70
C LEU A 341 12.93 7.81 14.08
N LYS A 342 11.74 8.28 14.50
CA LYS A 342 11.52 9.03 15.75
C LYS A 342 12.41 10.28 15.83
N LEU A 343 12.56 11.03 14.72
CA LEU A 343 13.49 12.17 14.64
C LEU A 343 13.32 13.19 15.77
N GLU A 344 12.07 13.48 16.18
CA GLU A 344 11.77 14.42 17.28
C GLU A 344 12.25 13.93 18.66
N ARG A 345 12.43 12.61 18.84
CA ARG A 345 12.87 11.98 20.10
C ARG A 345 14.30 11.44 19.99
N MET A 346 14.96 11.64 18.85
CA MET A 346 16.29 11.12 18.58
C MET A 346 17.33 11.97 19.31
N GLY A 347 18.30 11.32 19.95
CA GLY A 347 19.39 12.04 20.62
C GLY A 347 20.21 12.86 19.63
N GLU A 348 20.73 14.01 20.08
CA GLU A 348 21.39 15.01 19.22
C GLU A 348 22.47 14.41 18.29
N ARG A 349 23.29 13.47 18.81
CA ARG A 349 24.36 12.81 18.04
C ARG A 349 23.86 11.95 16.88
N GLN A 350 22.67 11.35 17.00
CA GLN A 350 22.06 10.59 15.91
C GLN A 350 21.27 11.51 14.98
N ALA A 351 20.55 12.49 15.56
CA ALA A 351 19.78 13.46 14.80
C ALA A 351 20.66 14.28 13.85
N SER A 352 21.87 14.66 14.26
CA SER A 352 22.81 15.40 13.43
C SER A 352 23.33 14.61 12.21
N ARG A 353 23.17 13.28 12.21
CA ARG A 353 23.62 12.40 11.12
C ARG A 353 22.57 12.21 10.04
N VAL A 354 21.31 12.62 10.24
CA VAL A 354 20.21 12.29 9.32
C VAL A 354 19.43 13.52 8.87
N GLN A 355 19.18 13.61 7.57
CA GLN A 355 18.29 14.59 6.98
C GLN A 355 17.31 13.93 6.01
N LEU A 356 16.06 14.40 6.02
CA LEU A 356 15.05 14.01 5.05
C LEU A 356 14.71 15.20 4.15
N LEU A 357 14.81 15.01 2.83
CA LEU A 357 14.60 16.06 1.84
C LEU A 357 13.52 15.67 0.84
N GLN A 358 12.60 16.59 0.55
CA GLN A 358 11.73 16.42 -0.60
C GLN A 358 12.49 16.76 -1.88
N GLY A 359 12.51 15.84 -2.83
CA GLY A 359 13.20 16.01 -4.10
C GLY A 359 12.72 15.03 -5.16
N SER A 360 12.93 15.39 -6.42
CA SER A 360 12.67 14.50 -7.56
C SER A 360 13.99 14.22 -8.27
N LEU A 361 14.23 12.94 -8.56
CA LEU A 361 15.44 12.48 -9.23
C LEU A 361 15.47 12.84 -10.73
N ALA A 362 14.40 13.44 -11.26
CA ALA A 362 14.37 13.98 -12.62
C ALA A 362 14.97 15.39 -12.73
N TYR A 363 15.38 16.01 -11.62
CA TYR A 363 16.00 17.34 -11.59
C TYR A 363 17.33 17.32 -10.85
N THR A 364 18.26 18.15 -11.30
CA THR A 364 19.55 18.34 -10.61
C THR A 364 19.36 19.12 -9.31
N ASP A 365 19.91 18.60 -8.22
CA ASP A 365 19.94 19.29 -6.93
C ASP A 365 21.39 19.45 -6.46
N LYS A 366 21.83 20.71 -6.28
CA LYS A 366 23.20 21.03 -5.86
C LYS A 366 23.52 20.49 -4.46
N ARG A 367 22.50 20.28 -3.62
CA ARG A 367 22.67 19.75 -2.25
C ARG A 367 23.13 18.29 -2.24
N LEU A 368 22.95 17.57 -3.34
CA LEU A 368 23.32 16.14 -3.45
C LEU A 368 24.77 15.93 -3.93
N LYS A 369 25.55 17.00 -4.13
CA LYS A 369 26.95 16.89 -4.57
C LYS A 369 27.89 16.54 -3.42
N GLY A 370 28.95 15.80 -3.74
CA GLY A 370 30.06 15.53 -2.81
C GLY A 370 29.80 14.42 -1.79
N TYR A 371 28.77 13.60 -2.01
CA TYR A 371 28.51 12.40 -1.22
C TYR A 371 29.39 11.24 -1.67
N ASP A 372 29.72 10.34 -0.74
CA ASP A 372 30.55 9.17 -1.04
C ASP A 372 29.75 8.14 -1.84
N ALA A 373 28.50 7.91 -1.46
CA ALA A 373 27.64 6.95 -2.12
C ALA A 373 26.21 7.46 -2.29
N ALA A 374 25.55 6.99 -3.34
CA ALA A 374 24.10 7.07 -3.48
C ALA A 374 23.50 5.69 -3.70
N VAL A 375 22.31 5.46 -3.14
CA VAL A 375 21.54 4.23 -3.30
C VAL A 375 20.23 4.53 -4.00
N LEU A 376 19.92 3.76 -5.03
CA LEU A 376 18.66 3.71 -5.76
C LEU A 376 18.09 2.30 -5.56
N SER A 377 17.43 2.07 -4.43
CA SER A 377 16.91 0.75 -4.04
C SER A 377 15.46 0.62 -4.47
N GLU A 378 15.21 -0.12 -5.55
CA GLU A 378 13.88 -0.27 -6.17
C GLU A 378 13.24 1.08 -6.54
N VAL A 379 13.89 1.80 -7.45
CA VAL A 379 13.50 3.17 -7.82
C VAL A 379 13.33 3.32 -9.32
N ILE A 380 14.25 2.74 -10.09
CA ILE A 380 14.33 2.95 -11.53
C ILE A 380 13.11 2.36 -12.26
N GLU A 381 12.61 1.22 -11.80
CA GLU A 381 11.44 0.50 -12.31
C GLU A 381 10.13 1.27 -12.13
N HIS A 382 10.08 2.23 -11.21
CA HIS A 382 8.91 3.09 -10.98
C HIS A 382 8.92 4.36 -11.84
N LEU A 383 9.98 4.59 -12.63
CA LEU A 383 10.08 5.72 -13.54
C LEU A 383 9.56 5.37 -14.92
N ASP A 384 8.91 6.33 -15.57
CA ASP A 384 8.61 6.22 -16.99
C ASP A 384 9.95 6.21 -17.76
N LEU A 385 10.14 5.25 -18.68
CA LEU A 385 11.38 5.11 -19.47
C LEU A 385 11.88 6.44 -20.09
N PRO A 386 11.02 7.35 -20.60
CA PRO A 386 11.49 8.66 -21.11
C PRO A 386 12.13 9.57 -20.07
N ARG A 387 11.93 9.33 -18.77
CA ARG A 387 12.52 10.11 -17.66
C ARG A 387 13.82 9.53 -17.15
N LEU A 388 14.14 8.30 -17.50
CA LEU A 388 15.35 7.61 -17.07
C LEU A 388 16.63 8.39 -17.47
N PRO A 389 16.77 8.97 -18.68
CA PRO A 389 17.94 9.79 -19.01
C PRO A 389 18.12 11.03 -18.13
N ALA A 390 17.02 11.59 -17.61
CA ALA A 390 17.08 12.72 -16.67
C ALA A 390 17.62 12.27 -15.30
N LEU A 391 17.20 11.09 -14.82
CA LEU A 391 17.78 10.48 -13.61
C LEU A 391 19.26 10.17 -13.81
N GLU A 392 19.64 9.58 -14.94
CA GLU A 392 21.03 9.27 -15.28
C GLU A 392 21.90 10.53 -15.16
N TYR A 393 21.47 11.63 -15.78
CA TYR A 393 22.19 12.89 -15.70
C TYR A 393 22.19 13.49 -14.28
N ALA A 394 21.06 13.48 -13.57
CA ALA A 394 20.96 14.06 -12.24
C ALA A 394 21.86 13.34 -11.22
N VAL A 395 21.85 12.00 -11.23
CA VAL A 395 22.59 11.17 -10.27
C VAL A 395 24.05 10.99 -10.68
N PHE A 396 24.31 10.47 -11.89
CA PHE A 396 25.65 10.08 -12.30
C PHE A 396 26.46 11.25 -12.86
N GLY A 397 25.80 12.22 -13.50
CA GLY A 397 26.45 13.39 -14.08
C GLY A 397 26.61 14.56 -13.10
N SER A 398 25.51 14.98 -12.46
CA SER A 398 25.48 16.18 -11.63
C SER A 398 25.84 15.92 -10.17
N ALA A 399 25.14 15.02 -9.47
CA ALA A 399 25.44 14.68 -8.08
C ALA A 399 26.80 13.96 -7.97
N ARG A 400 27.06 13.02 -8.89
CA ARG A 400 28.33 12.33 -9.13
C ARG A 400 29.01 11.80 -7.85
N PRO A 401 28.34 10.95 -7.06
CA PRO A 401 28.96 10.31 -5.90
C PRO A 401 30.07 9.33 -6.32
N ARG A 402 30.98 8.98 -5.41
CA ARG A 402 32.07 8.02 -5.71
C ARG A 402 31.54 6.63 -6.03
N ALA A 403 30.45 6.23 -5.38
CA ALA A 403 29.73 4.98 -5.63
C ALA A 403 28.23 5.22 -5.85
N VAL A 404 27.61 4.49 -6.77
CA VAL A 404 26.15 4.42 -6.92
C VAL A 404 25.72 2.96 -6.90
N LEU A 405 24.82 2.62 -6.00
CA LEU A 405 24.23 1.29 -5.90
C LEU A 405 22.82 1.38 -6.48
N VAL A 406 22.50 0.53 -7.45
CA VAL A 406 21.18 0.45 -8.07
C VAL A 406 20.66 -0.96 -7.88
N THR A 407 19.45 -1.11 -7.32
CA THR A 407 18.72 -2.38 -7.32
C THR A 407 17.46 -2.28 -8.14
N THR A 408 17.11 -3.37 -8.80
CA THR A 408 15.86 -3.52 -9.55
C THR A 408 15.46 -5.01 -9.56
N PRO A 409 14.17 -5.33 -9.69
CA PRO A 409 13.72 -6.69 -9.92
C PRO A 409 14.32 -7.31 -11.20
N ASN A 410 14.42 -8.64 -11.20
CA ASN A 410 14.77 -9.44 -12.38
C ASN A 410 13.53 -10.10 -12.99
N VAL A 411 13.06 -9.64 -14.14
CA VAL A 411 11.86 -10.23 -14.78
C VAL A 411 12.04 -11.71 -15.13
N GLU A 412 13.27 -12.16 -15.42
CA GLU A 412 13.54 -13.57 -15.78
C GLU A 412 13.19 -14.53 -14.65
N TYR A 413 13.35 -14.09 -13.40
CA TYR A 413 13.05 -14.91 -12.23
C TYR A 413 11.54 -14.94 -11.91
N ASN A 414 10.70 -14.26 -12.69
CA ASN A 414 9.24 -14.28 -12.49
C ASN A 414 8.66 -15.70 -12.58
N VAL A 415 9.26 -16.54 -13.43
CA VAL A 415 8.85 -17.95 -13.63
C VAL A 415 9.08 -18.84 -12.42
N ARG A 416 9.96 -18.44 -11.48
CA ARG A 416 10.23 -19.19 -10.24
C ARG A 416 9.28 -18.85 -9.11
N TRP A 417 8.45 -17.83 -9.29
CA TRP A 417 7.33 -17.57 -8.39
C TRP A 417 6.13 -18.38 -8.86
N GLU A 418 5.73 -19.40 -8.10
CA GLU A 418 4.59 -20.30 -8.39
C GLU A 418 3.23 -19.58 -8.59
N SER A 419 3.17 -18.26 -8.36
CA SER A 419 1.96 -17.43 -8.38
C SER A 419 1.95 -16.30 -9.43
N LEU A 420 2.91 -16.26 -10.36
CA LEU A 420 2.99 -15.25 -11.42
C LEU A 420 2.71 -15.88 -12.81
N PRO A 421 1.63 -15.49 -13.52
CA PRO A 421 1.45 -15.86 -14.93
C PRO A 421 2.61 -15.32 -15.78
N GLU A 422 3.08 -16.10 -16.76
CA GLU A 422 4.14 -15.70 -17.68
C GLU A 422 3.89 -14.29 -18.27
N GLY A 423 4.93 -13.44 -18.28
CA GLY A 423 4.91 -12.13 -18.93
C GLY A 423 4.40 -10.94 -18.09
N HIS A 424 4.09 -11.09 -16.80
CA HIS A 424 3.66 -9.99 -15.94
C HIS A 424 4.78 -9.51 -15.00
N ALA A 425 4.85 -8.19 -14.76
CA ALA A 425 5.71 -7.60 -13.75
C ALA A 425 5.30 -8.06 -12.34
N ARG A 426 6.28 -8.28 -11.45
CA ARG A 426 6.12 -8.68 -10.04
C ARG A 426 5.29 -7.69 -9.23
N HIS A 427 5.33 -6.40 -9.58
CA HIS A 427 4.52 -5.37 -8.94
C HIS A 427 3.82 -4.47 -9.97
N GLY A 428 2.53 -4.20 -9.77
CA GLY A 428 1.68 -3.43 -10.70
C GLY A 428 1.97 -1.92 -10.74
N ASP A 429 2.89 -1.42 -9.93
CA ASP A 429 3.42 -0.05 -9.96
C ASP A 429 4.77 0.05 -10.67
N HIS A 430 5.31 -1.06 -11.19
CA HIS A 430 6.45 -1.04 -12.10
C HIS A 430 6.01 -0.56 -13.48
N ARG A 431 6.74 0.41 -14.02
CA ARG A 431 6.62 0.86 -15.40
C ARG A 431 7.31 -0.11 -16.37
N PHE A 432 8.31 -0.81 -15.88
CA PHE A 432 9.05 -1.86 -16.59
C PHE A 432 9.71 -2.79 -15.58
N GLU A 433 10.04 -4.02 -15.99
CA GLU A 433 10.99 -4.89 -15.30
C GLU A 433 12.00 -5.39 -16.32
N TRP A 434 13.28 -5.21 -16.03
CA TRP A 434 14.34 -5.61 -16.95
C TRP A 434 14.79 -7.05 -16.69
N THR A 435 15.18 -7.70 -17.78
CA THR A 435 16.04 -8.88 -17.77
C THR A 435 17.45 -8.50 -17.28
N ARG A 436 18.28 -9.50 -16.96
CA ARG A 436 19.70 -9.31 -16.67
C ARG A 436 20.44 -8.68 -17.83
N ALA A 437 20.11 -9.03 -19.06
CA ALA A 437 20.72 -8.44 -20.24
C ALA A 437 20.41 -6.94 -20.35
N GLU A 438 19.13 -6.56 -20.24
CA GLU A 438 18.70 -5.15 -20.34
C GLU A 438 19.28 -4.28 -19.20
N PHE A 439 19.28 -4.80 -17.97
CA PHE A 439 19.85 -4.08 -16.83
C PHE A 439 21.36 -3.89 -16.97
N ARG A 440 22.08 -4.92 -17.42
CA ARG A 440 23.54 -4.85 -17.66
C ARG A 440 23.86 -3.85 -18.77
N GLU A 441 23.14 -3.93 -19.89
CA GLU A 441 23.34 -3.01 -21.00
C GLU A 441 23.09 -1.56 -20.57
N TRP A 442 22.02 -1.30 -19.82
CA TRP A 442 21.75 0.02 -19.25
C TRP A 442 22.87 0.49 -18.32
N ALA A 443 23.27 -0.35 -17.36
CA ALA A 443 24.29 0.01 -16.38
C ALA A 443 25.66 0.29 -17.04
N GLU A 444 26.05 -0.49 -18.05
CA GLU A 444 27.29 -0.30 -18.81
C GLU A 444 27.28 0.97 -19.65
N ARG A 445 26.15 1.30 -20.29
CA ARG A 445 25.99 2.57 -21.02
C ARG A 445 26.12 3.77 -20.08
N VAL A 446 25.45 3.72 -18.93
CA VAL A 446 25.52 4.78 -17.89
C VAL A 446 26.95 4.89 -17.34
N ALA A 447 27.57 3.76 -17.02
CA ALA A 447 28.93 3.70 -16.50
C ALA A 447 29.93 4.33 -17.47
N THR A 448 29.89 3.94 -18.74
CA THR A 448 30.75 4.47 -19.80
C THR A 448 30.53 5.97 -20.00
N ARG A 449 29.27 6.40 -20.09
CA ARG A 449 28.90 7.80 -20.33
C ARG A 449 29.37 8.74 -19.20
N HIS A 450 29.35 8.26 -17.96
CA HIS A 450 29.60 9.10 -16.78
C HIS A 450 30.93 8.81 -16.07
N GLY A 451 31.75 7.90 -16.58
CA GLY A 451 33.08 7.59 -16.02
C GLY A 451 33.03 6.76 -14.75
N TYR A 452 32.19 5.71 -14.74
CA TYR A 452 32.15 4.69 -13.70
C TYR A 452 32.59 3.35 -14.28
N ALA A 453 33.10 2.48 -13.40
CA ALA A 453 33.15 1.04 -13.61
C ALA A 453 31.94 0.42 -12.94
N VAL A 454 31.40 -0.66 -13.50
CA VAL A 454 30.24 -1.37 -12.94
C VAL A 454 30.64 -2.80 -12.57
N ARG A 455 30.18 -3.26 -11.40
CA ARG A 455 30.15 -4.69 -11.02
C ARG A 455 28.72 -5.08 -10.66
N TYR A 456 28.39 -6.35 -10.86
CA TYR A 456 27.06 -6.88 -10.55
C TYR A 456 27.13 -7.79 -9.32
N VAL A 457 26.11 -7.72 -8.48
CA VAL A 457 26.00 -8.49 -7.24
C VAL A 457 24.63 -9.18 -7.23
N PRO A 458 24.57 -10.50 -7.06
CA PRO A 458 23.29 -11.19 -6.91
C PRO A 458 22.65 -10.88 -5.56
N VAL A 459 21.33 -10.74 -5.54
CA VAL A 459 20.55 -10.51 -4.31
C VAL A 459 19.40 -11.50 -4.24
N GLY A 460 19.45 -12.38 -3.23
CA GLY A 460 18.56 -13.54 -3.11
C GLY A 460 19.21 -14.80 -3.69
N ASP A 461 18.40 -15.86 -3.83
CA ASP A 461 18.89 -17.15 -4.32
C ASP A 461 19.23 -17.03 -5.81
N ASP A 462 20.50 -17.29 -6.16
CA ASP A 462 21.00 -17.17 -7.53
C ASP A 462 20.65 -18.45 -8.31
N ASP A 463 19.53 -18.40 -9.02
CA ASP A 463 19.05 -19.52 -9.82
C ASP A 463 19.95 -19.71 -11.06
N PRO A 464 20.39 -20.94 -11.36
CA PRO A 464 21.31 -21.19 -12.47
C PRO A 464 20.74 -20.82 -13.85
N GLU A 465 19.41 -20.85 -14.02
CA GLU A 465 18.77 -20.54 -15.31
C GLU A 465 18.40 -19.05 -15.37
N VAL A 466 17.71 -18.56 -14.35
CA VAL A 466 17.08 -17.22 -14.37
C VAL A 466 17.79 -16.17 -13.52
N GLY A 467 18.84 -16.54 -12.79
CA GLY A 467 19.66 -15.64 -11.97
C GLY A 467 19.02 -15.29 -10.63
N PRO A 468 19.41 -14.18 -9.98
CA PRO A 468 18.85 -13.79 -8.69
C PRO A 468 17.49 -13.09 -8.86
N PRO A 469 16.60 -13.12 -7.85
CA PRO A 469 15.35 -12.38 -7.91
C PRO A 469 15.56 -10.86 -7.96
N THR A 470 16.57 -10.31 -7.28
CA THR A 470 16.91 -8.90 -7.38
C THR A 470 18.29 -8.74 -8.01
N GLN A 471 18.39 -7.79 -8.93
CA GLN A 471 19.62 -7.41 -9.58
C GLN A 471 20.22 -6.21 -8.84
N MET A 472 21.53 -6.24 -8.56
CA MET A 472 22.23 -5.08 -8.03
C MET A 472 23.44 -4.73 -8.90
N ALA A 473 23.55 -3.47 -9.28
CA ALA A 473 24.75 -2.90 -9.91
C ALA A 473 25.42 -1.94 -8.92
N VAL A 474 26.74 -2.10 -8.74
CA VAL A 474 27.57 -1.18 -7.98
C VAL A 474 28.47 -0.46 -8.96
N LEU A 475 28.19 0.83 -9.17
CA LEU A 475 28.96 1.70 -10.07
C LEU A 475 29.94 2.52 -9.24
N THR A 476 31.23 2.46 -9.54
CA THR A 476 32.27 3.23 -8.85
C THR A 476 33.04 4.10 -9.81
N THR A 477 33.30 5.36 -9.47
CA THR A 477 34.03 6.28 -10.36
C THR A 477 35.39 5.70 -10.74
N THR A 478 35.71 5.67 -12.03
CA THR A 478 37.05 5.31 -12.48
C THR A 478 37.97 6.48 -12.13
N LYS A 479 38.79 6.33 -11.09
CA LYS A 479 39.88 7.29 -10.85
C LYS A 479 40.71 7.35 -12.13
N THR A 480 40.81 8.50 -12.77
CA THR A 480 41.97 8.80 -13.60
C THR A 480 43.15 8.78 -12.64
N ALA A 481 43.97 7.73 -12.69
CA ALA A 481 45.25 7.71 -12.00
C ALA A 481 46.09 8.83 -12.60
N GLY A 482 46.15 9.98 -11.93
CA GLY A 482 46.70 11.22 -12.48
C GLY A 482 47.09 12.21 -11.39
N SER A 483 47.98 11.78 -10.50
CA SER A 483 49.08 12.58 -9.94
C SER A 483 49.88 11.67 -9.01
N ALA A 484 50.60 10.72 -9.62
CA ALA A 484 51.83 10.26 -9.00
C ALA A 484 52.79 11.45 -9.09
N ALA A 485 53.28 11.90 -7.94
CA ALA A 485 54.31 12.90 -7.82
C ALA A 485 55.47 12.55 -8.78
N THR A 486 55.55 13.29 -9.89
CA THR A 486 56.78 13.37 -10.66
C THR A 486 57.69 14.28 -9.87
N THR A 487 58.46 13.67 -8.97
CA THR A 487 59.61 14.31 -8.35
C THR A 487 60.61 14.57 -9.47
N GLU A 488 60.48 15.72 -10.13
CA GLU A 488 61.53 16.24 -11.00
C GLU A 488 62.71 16.63 -10.11
N THR A 489 63.72 15.77 -10.15
CA THR A 489 65.07 15.98 -9.67
C THR A 489 65.65 17.25 -10.32
N THR A 490 65.55 18.39 -9.64
CA THR A 490 66.37 19.56 -9.99
C THR A 490 67.81 19.32 -9.55
N ALA A 491 68.61 18.70 -10.42
CA ALA A 491 70.06 18.83 -10.39
C ALA A 491 70.42 20.27 -10.79
N ARG A 492 70.57 21.16 -9.80
CA ARG A 492 71.26 22.44 -10.01
C ARG A 492 72.75 22.19 -9.91
N HIS A 493 73.41 22.27 -11.06
CA HIS A 493 74.85 22.43 -11.17
C HIS A 493 75.31 23.67 -10.38
N GLU A 494 76.21 23.44 -9.43
CA GLU A 494 77.19 24.43 -9.01
C GLU A 494 78.08 24.82 -10.20
N LYS A 495 78.19 26.11 -10.46
CA LYS A 495 79.38 26.78 -11.01
C LYS A 495 79.24 28.28 -10.82
N GLY A 496 80.19 28.88 -10.10
CA GLY A 496 80.50 30.31 -10.26
C GLY A 496 80.62 31.09 -8.96
N ALA A 497 81.79 31.01 -8.33
CA ALA A 497 82.28 31.97 -7.35
C ALA A 497 82.28 33.40 -7.90
N LYS A 498 81.93 34.38 -7.05
CA LYS A 498 82.70 35.63 -6.86
C LYS A 498 82.21 36.42 -5.64
N ALA A 499 83.19 36.80 -4.82
CA ALA A 499 83.13 37.72 -3.71
C ALA A 499 82.58 39.11 -4.12
N VAL A 500 81.89 39.80 -3.22
CA VAL A 500 82.40 40.85 -2.30
C VAL A 500 81.37 41.01 -1.18
#